data_AF-A0A1Y1M6K9-F1
#
_entry.id   AF-A0A1Y1M6K9-F1
#
_cell.length_a   1.000
_cell.length_b   1.000
_cell.length_c   1.000
_cell.angle_alpha   90.00
_cell.angle_beta   90.00
_cell.angle_gamma   90.00
#
_symmetry.space_group_name_H-M   'P 1'
#
loop_
_entity.id
_entity.type
_entity.pdbx_description
1 polymer ?
#
loop_
_entity_poly.entity_id
_entity_poly.type
_entity_poly.pdbx_seq_one_letter_code
_entity_poly.pdbx_strand_id
1 'polypeptide(L)'
;DKANPSWRAFLIDLDLAVRLDREVASGAKGKTGTRAFMAIGALLGEQHSFMHDLESFFWVLFWICVHYDGPQKERVVPRFERWNYVDTEELASSKKGLIDDEEDFVKIAEENFTKYYQPLIIRVNRLRRKVFPNGERWKRPNPELYSWMRDILHEVEAD
;
A
#
# COMPACT_ATOMS: atom_id res chain seq x y z
N ASP A 1 -0.37 25.84 14.79
CA ASP A 1 0.94 26.51 14.68
C ASP A 1 1.55 26.41 13.29
N LYS A 2 1.82 27.57 12.69
CA LYS A 2 2.45 27.75 11.36
C LYS A 2 3.99 27.70 11.44
N ALA A 3 4.56 26.83 12.28
CA ALA A 3 5.97 26.90 12.66
C ALA A 3 6.76 25.59 12.46
N ASN A 4 6.31 24.69 11.59
CA ASN A 4 7.16 23.58 11.14
C ASN A 4 6.89 23.19 9.68
N PRO A 5 7.63 23.73 8.70
CA PRO A 5 7.42 23.41 7.28
C PRO A 5 7.87 21.98 6.90
N SER A 6 8.34 21.17 7.85
CA SER A 6 8.87 19.83 7.58
C SER A 6 7.82 18.72 7.46
N TRP A 7 6.55 18.98 7.77
CA TRP A 7 5.50 17.95 7.71
C TRP A 7 4.67 18.12 6.44
N ARG A 8 5.17 17.54 5.32
CA ARG A 8 4.48 17.57 4.02
C ARG A 8 3.22 16.68 3.98
N ALA A 9 3.12 15.70 4.88
CA ALA A 9 1.95 14.88 5.16
C ALA A 9 2.12 14.22 6.54
N PHE A 10 1.02 13.85 7.18
CA PHE A 10 1.00 13.08 8.43
C PHE A 10 -0.07 12.01 8.35
N LEU A 11 0.22 10.81 8.87
CA LEU A 11 -0.79 9.74 8.98
C LEU A 11 -1.82 10.15 10.03
N ILE A 12 -3.09 10.09 9.64
CA ILE A 12 -4.24 10.37 10.49
C ILE A 12 -5.08 9.10 10.64
N ASP A 13 -6.02 9.11 11.59
CA ASP A 13 -6.93 8.00 11.86
C ASP A 13 -6.23 6.74 12.41
N LEU A 14 -5.65 6.90 13.61
CA LEU A 14 -5.09 5.81 14.41
C LEU A 14 -6.11 5.27 15.43
N ASP A 15 -7.40 5.58 15.26
CA ASP A 15 -8.45 5.22 16.23
C ASP A 15 -8.64 3.69 16.36
N LEU A 16 -8.19 2.95 15.34
CA LEU A 16 -8.16 1.48 15.32
C LEU A 16 -6.76 0.88 15.53
N ALA A 17 -5.72 1.71 15.73
CA ALA A 17 -4.36 1.22 15.89
C ALA A 17 -4.22 0.36 17.14
N VAL A 18 -3.56 -0.79 16.99
CA VAL A 18 -3.26 -1.72 18.09
C VAL A 18 -1.76 -1.77 18.35
N ARG A 19 -1.37 -2.00 19.62
CA ARG A 19 0.04 -2.15 20.00
C ARG A 19 0.61 -3.46 19.43
N LEU A 20 1.84 -3.39 18.91
CA LEU A 20 2.56 -4.53 18.29
C LEU A 20 2.78 -5.72 19.23
N ASP A 21 2.79 -5.50 20.55
CA ASP A 21 2.96 -6.52 21.58
C ASP A 21 1.65 -7.26 21.94
N ARG A 22 0.56 -6.98 21.23
CA ARG A 22 -0.74 -7.59 21.50
C ARG A 22 -0.93 -8.85 20.65
N GLU A 23 -1.09 -9.99 21.33
CA GLU A 23 -1.34 -11.30 20.68
C GLU A 23 -2.74 -11.43 20.05
N VAL A 24 -3.64 -10.45 20.29
CA VAL A 24 -5.05 -10.54 19.88
C VAL A 24 -5.48 -9.27 19.13
N ALA A 25 -6.08 -9.47 17.95
CA ALA A 25 -6.64 -8.41 17.11
C ALA A 25 -7.69 -7.57 17.87
N SER A 26 -7.77 -6.26 17.59
CA SER A 26 -8.92 -5.48 18.04
C SER A 26 -10.17 -6.07 17.38
N GLY A 27 -11.18 -6.39 18.18
CA GLY A 27 -12.43 -7.01 17.71
C GLY A 27 -13.30 -6.10 16.84
N ALA A 28 -12.70 -5.24 16.01
CA ALA A 28 -13.36 -4.41 15.02
C ALA A 28 -13.98 -5.31 13.95
N LYS A 29 -15.27 -5.63 14.12
CA LYS A 29 -16.05 -6.50 13.23
C LYS A 29 -16.52 -5.81 11.93
N GLY A 30 -16.04 -4.61 11.64
CA GLY A 30 -16.47 -3.81 10.49
C GLY A 30 -15.39 -3.72 9.40
N LYS A 31 -15.77 -3.98 8.14
CA LYS A 31 -14.98 -3.59 6.95
C LYS A 31 -14.94 -2.06 6.88
N THR A 32 -14.03 -1.46 7.63
CA THR A 32 -13.86 -0.01 7.74
C THR A 32 -12.51 0.37 7.15
N GLY A 33 -12.51 1.36 6.27
CA GLY A 33 -11.36 1.78 5.45
C GLY A 33 -11.76 2.08 4.00
N THR A 34 -11.05 2.99 3.35
CA THR A 34 -11.23 3.26 1.91
C THR A 34 -10.92 1.99 1.11
N ARG A 35 -11.89 1.49 0.32
CA ARG A 35 -11.80 0.17 -0.33
C ARG A 35 -10.50 -0.04 -1.10
N ALA A 36 -10.06 0.97 -1.85
CA ALA A 36 -8.82 0.92 -2.63
C ALA A 36 -7.58 0.56 -1.80
N PHE A 37 -7.58 0.84 -0.49
CA PHE A 37 -6.44 0.60 0.40
C PHE A 37 -6.59 -0.66 1.25
N MET A 38 -7.73 -1.36 1.21
CA MET A 38 -7.90 -2.61 1.95
C MET A 38 -6.95 -3.69 1.43
N ALA A 39 -6.29 -4.43 2.33
CA ALA A 39 -5.44 -5.56 1.99
C ALA A 39 -6.23 -6.70 1.30
N ILE A 40 -5.58 -7.48 0.43
CA ILE A 40 -6.18 -8.60 -0.29
C ILE A 40 -6.78 -9.61 0.69
N GLY A 41 -6.08 -9.95 1.77
CA GLY A 41 -6.60 -10.86 2.81
C GLY A 41 -7.87 -10.33 3.46
N ALA A 42 -7.89 -9.05 3.83
CA ALA A 42 -9.06 -8.39 4.42
C ALA A 42 -10.26 -8.34 3.45
N LEU A 43 -10.03 -8.13 2.15
CA LEU A 43 -11.07 -8.21 1.12
C LEU A 43 -11.68 -9.62 1.01
N LEU A 44 -10.86 -10.66 1.22
CA LEU A 44 -11.26 -12.06 1.25
C LEU A 44 -11.85 -12.53 2.59
N GLY A 45 -11.99 -11.62 3.57
CA GLY A 45 -12.59 -11.92 4.87
C GLY A 45 -11.63 -12.51 5.92
N GLU A 46 -10.32 -12.44 5.68
CA GLU A 46 -9.32 -12.81 6.68
C GLU A 46 -9.38 -11.85 7.89
N GLN A 47 -9.06 -12.36 9.08
CA GLN A 47 -9.01 -11.53 10.28
C GLN A 47 -7.90 -10.49 10.14
N HIS A 48 -8.20 -9.25 10.55
CA HIS A 48 -7.28 -8.14 10.44
C HIS A 48 -5.98 -8.38 11.22
N SER A 49 -4.85 -7.91 10.69
CA SER A 49 -3.51 -8.12 11.27
C SER A 49 -2.58 -6.97 10.87
N PHE A 50 -1.47 -6.78 11.60
CA PHE A 50 -0.50 -5.72 11.27
C PHE A 50 0.07 -5.84 9.85
N MET A 51 0.10 -7.05 9.28
CA MET A 51 0.56 -7.26 7.90
C MET A 51 -0.43 -6.69 6.89
N HIS A 52 -1.73 -6.68 7.22
CA HIS A 52 -2.73 -6.01 6.41
C HIS A 52 -2.54 -4.50 6.44
N ASP A 53 -2.15 -3.90 7.57
CA ASP A 53 -1.81 -2.47 7.64
C ASP A 53 -0.60 -2.13 6.75
N LEU A 54 0.41 -3.00 6.73
CA LEU A 54 1.58 -2.86 5.87
C LEU A 54 1.25 -3.00 4.38
N GLU A 55 0.37 -3.95 4.03
CA GLU A 55 -0.15 -4.06 2.68
C GLU A 55 -0.98 -2.82 2.29
N SER A 56 -1.82 -2.31 3.20
CA SER A 56 -2.57 -1.08 3.02
C SER A 56 -1.67 0.12 2.78
N PHE A 57 -0.57 0.23 3.52
CA PHE A 57 0.44 1.27 3.29
C PHE A 57 1.04 1.18 1.88
N PHE A 58 1.37 -0.02 1.40
CA PHE A 58 1.84 -0.22 0.03
C PHE A 58 0.80 0.28 -0.99
N TRP A 59 -0.49 -0.04 -0.79
CA TRP A 59 -1.56 0.42 -1.69
C TRP A 59 -1.73 1.94 -1.68
N VAL A 60 -1.59 2.59 -0.52
CA VAL A 60 -1.58 4.06 -0.43
C VAL A 60 -0.40 4.65 -1.21
N LEU A 61 0.81 4.10 -1.05
CA LEU A 61 1.98 4.58 -1.79
C LEU A 61 1.82 4.41 -3.30
N PHE A 62 1.34 3.24 -3.75
CA PHE A 62 1.02 2.98 -5.15
C PHE A 62 -0.01 3.99 -5.67
N TRP A 63 -1.07 4.25 -4.91
CA TRP A 63 -2.11 5.22 -5.26
C TRP A 63 -1.55 6.63 -5.42
N ILE A 64 -0.69 7.07 -4.51
CA ILE A 64 -0.02 8.38 -4.59
C ILE A 64 0.80 8.46 -5.88
N CYS A 65 1.59 7.43 -6.19
CA CYS A 65 2.43 7.41 -7.39
C CYS A 65 1.61 7.51 -8.69
N VAL A 66 0.41 6.93 -8.70
CA VAL A 66 -0.50 6.93 -9.85
C VAL A 66 -1.28 8.24 -9.99
N HIS A 67 -1.84 8.74 -8.88
CA HIS A 67 -2.84 9.80 -8.88
C HIS A 67 -2.30 11.20 -8.59
N TYR A 68 -1.03 11.36 -8.23
CA TYR A 68 -0.46 12.68 -7.88
C TYR A 68 0.81 12.95 -8.67
N ASP A 69 0.96 14.13 -9.27
CA ASP A 69 2.16 14.59 -9.97
C ASP A 69 2.85 15.69 -9.14
N GLY A 70 3.18 15.33 -7.90
CA GLY A 70 3.70 16.23 -6.87
C GLY A 70 2.63 16.81 -5.93
N PRO A 71 3.04 17.64 -4.96
CA PRO A 71 2.11 18.25 -4.01
C PRO A 71 1.04 19.07 -4.74
N GLN A 72 -0.24 18.82 -4.39
CA GLN A 72 -1.41 19.56 -4.91
C GLN A 72 -1.76 19.34 -6.39
N LYS A 73 -1.08 18.43 -7.10
CA LYS A 73 -1.39 18.12 -8.50
C LYS A 73 -2.00 16.72 -8.61
N GLU A 74 -3.30 16.64 -8.39
CA GLU A 74 -4.04 15.39 -8.52
C GLU A 74 -4.43 15.11 -9.98
N ARG A 75 -4.48 13.83 -10.33
CA ARG A 75 -5.11 13.30 -11.53
C ARG A 75 -5.89 12.04 -11.19
N VAL A 76 -6.88 11.73 -12.02
CA VAL A 76 -7.63 10.49 -11.90
C VAL A 76 -7.20 9.53 -13.00
N VAL A 77 -6.70 8.35 -12.61
CA VAL A 77 -6.46 7.23 -13.53
C VAL A 77 -7.64 6.27 -13.41
N PRO A 78 -8.57 6.21 -14.39
CA PRO A 78 -9.83 5.47 -14.25
C PRO A 78 -9.67 3.99 -13.88
N ARG A 79 -8.60 3.35 -14.39
CA ARG A 79 -8.26 1.95 -14.09
C ARG A 79 -8.12 1.69 -12.60
N PHE A 80 -7.54 2.63 -11.84
CA PHE A 80 -7.30 2.47 -10.40
C PHE A 80 -8.39 3.15 -9.58
N GLU A 81 -8.98 4.25 -10.08
CA GLU A 81 -10.13 4.90 -9.45
C GLU A 81 -11.31 3.93 -9.25
N ARG A 82 -11.53 3.00 -10.19
CA ARG A 82 -12.58 1.98 -10.08
C ARG A 82 -12.50 1.15 -8.80
N TRP A 83 -11.31 1.03 -8.18
CA TRP A 83 -11.09 0.25 -6.96
C TRP A 83 -11.94 0.74 -5.77
N ASN A 84 -12.39 2.00 -5.79
CA ASN A 84 -13.31 2.53 -4.79
C ASN A 84 -14.75 1.99 -4.91
N TYR A 85 -15.13 1.48 -6.09
CA TYR A 85 -16.53 1.20 -6.42
C TYR A 85 -16.81 -0.29 -6.67
N VAL A 86 -15.85 -1.03 -7.23
CA VAL A 86 -15.99 -2.48 -7.47
C VAL A 86 -16.21 -3.24 -6.17
N ASP A 87 -16.78 -4.45 -6.27
CA ASP A 87 -16.97 -5.31 -5.12
C ASP A 87 -15.64 -5.89 -4.60
N THR A 88 -15.69 -6.53 -3.43
CA THR A 88 -14.48 -6.99 -2.73
C THR A 88 -13.78 -8.14 -3.45
N GLU A 89 -14.52 -9.00 -4.16
CA GLU A 89 -13.95 -10.14 -4.89
C GLU A 89 -13.25 -9.67 -6.17
N GLU A 90 -13.89 -8.76 -6.91
CA GLU A 90 -13.30 -8.14 -8.10
C GLU A 90 -12.04 -7.34 -7.73
N LEU A 91 -12.09 -6.58 -6.63
CA LEU A 91 -10.93 -5.81 -6.17
C LEU A 91 -9.76 -6.72 -5.75
N ALA A 92 -10.05 -7.78 -4.99
CA ALA A 92 -9.02 -8.74 -4.56
C ALA A 92 -8.35 -9.41 -5.78
N SER A 93 -9.14 -9.77 -6.79
CA SER A 93 -8.65 -10.39 -8.02
C SER A 93 -7.81 -9.43 -8.84
N SER A 94 -8.25 -8.17 -8.98
CA SER A 94 -7.52 -7.11 -9.66
C SER A 94 -6.17 -6.81 -9.00
N LYS A 95 -6.14 -6.76 -7.67
CA LYS A 95 -4.91 -6.54 -6.89
C LYS A 95 -3.94 -7.70 -7.04
N LYS A 96 -4.41 -8.95 -6.93
CA LYS A 96 -3.58 -10.15 -7.17
C LYS A 96 -2.95 -10.11 -8.55
N GLY A 97 -3.75 -9.92 -9.60
CA GLY A 97 -3.24 -9.86 -10.98
C GLY A 97 -2.25 -8.72 -11.23
N LEU A 98 -2.35 -7.62 -10.47
CA LEU A 98 -1.38 -6.51 -10.56
C LEU A 98 -0.01 -6.86 -9.97
N ILE A 99 0.07 -7.70 -8.92
CA ILE A 99 1.32 -7.96 -8.19
C ILE A 99 1.94 -9.34 -8.48
N ASP A 100 1.24 -10.17 -9.26
CA ASP A 100 1.60 -11.56 -9.57
C ASP A 100 2.95 -11.64 -10.31
N ASP A 101 3.06 -10.90 -11.41
CA ASP A 101 4.27 -10.82 -12.22
C ASP A 101 5.03 -9.51 -12.00
N GLU A 102 6.36 -9.60 -11.95
CA GLU A 102 7.20 -8.45 -11.68
C GLU A 102 7.40 -7.55 -12.90
N GLU A 103 7.61 -8.13 -14.09
CA GLU A 103 7.84 -7.38 -15.31
C GLU A 103 6.59 -6.59 -15.69
N ASP A 104 5.42 -7.23 -15.58
CA ASP A 104 4.13 -6.59 -15.78
C ASP A 104 3.88 -5.49 -14.75
N PHE A 105 4.21 -5.71 -13.47
CA PHE A 105 4.08 -4.67 -12.46
C PHE A 105 4.94 -3.45 -12.79
N VAL A 106 6.21 -3.65 -13.15
CA VAL A 106 7.14 -2.56 -13.50
C VAL A 106 6.63 -1.81 -14.72
N LYS A 107 6.22 -2.51 -15.78
CA LYS A 107 5.65 -1.90 -16.97
C LYS A 107 4.41 -1.07 -16.67
N ILE A 108 3.48 -1.60 -15.86
CA ILE A 108 2.30 -0.86 -15.43
C ILE A 108 2.70 0.38 -14.63
N ALA A 109 3.71 0.29 -13.76
CA ALA A 109 4.22 1.42 -13.00
C ALA A 109 4.85 2.48 -13.93
N GLU A 110 5.66 2.09 -14.92
CA GLU A 110 6.24 3.01 -15.91
C GLU A 110 5.16 3.75 -16.70
N GLU A 111 4.09 3.06 -17.09
CA GLU A 111 2.98 3.65 -17.84
C GLU A 111 2.09 4.57 -16.97
N ASN A 112 1.94 4.25 -15.68
CA ASN A 112 0.91 4.86 -14.82
C ASN A 112 1.44 5.68 -13.66
N PHE A 113 2.73 5.67 -13.35
CA PHE A 113 3.28 6.58 -12.35
C PHE A 113 3.46 7.96 -12.98
N THR A 114 3.14 9.00 -12.24
CA THR A 114 3.34 10.37 -12.71
C THR A 114 4.82 10.68 -12.87
N LYS A 115 5.16 11.68 -13.68
CA LYS A 115 6.56 12.09 -13.90
C LYS A 115 7.28 12.37 -12.59
N TYR A 116 6.59 13.00 -11.64
CA TYR A 116 7.12 13.28 -10.31
C TYR A 116 7.51 12.02 -9.52
N TYR A 117 6.80 10.90 -9.68
CA TYR A 117 7.03 9.65 -8.93
C TYR A 117 7.67 8.52 -9.74
N GLN A 118 8.03 8.73 -11.01
CA GLN A 118 8.81 7.76 -11.81
C GLN A 118 10.08 7.26 -11.09
N PRO A 119 10.89 8.11 -10.41
CA PRO A 119 12.06 7.63 -9.68
C PRO A 119 11.74 6.60 -8.58
N LEU A 120 10.51 6.59 -8.05
CA LEU A 120 10.12 5.65 -7.00
C LEU A 120 9.82 4.23 -7.52
N ILE A 121 9.75 3.99 -8.83
CA ILE A 121 9.36 2.67 -9.38
C ILE A 121 10.23 1.54 -8.81
N ILE A 122 11.55 1.73 -8.79
CA ILE A 122 12.50 0.73 -8.27
C ILE A 122 12.20 0.45 -6.79
N ARG A 123 12.00 1.50 -5.99
CA ARG A 123 11.74 1.38 -4.55
C ARG A 123 10.39 0.76 -4.25
N VAL A 124 9.34 1.14 -4.99
CA VAL A 124 8.01 0.55 -4.87
C VAL A 124 8.02 -0.92 -5.28
N ASN A 125 8.72 -1.30 -6.34
CA ASN A 125 8.86 -2.71 -6.72
C ASN A 125 9.62 -3.52 -5.64
N ARG A 126 10.64 -2.94 -5.00
CA ARG A 126 11.32 -3.59 -3.87
C ARG A 126 10.39 -3.79 -2.67
N LEU A 127 9.55 -2.80 -2.36
CA LEU A 127 8.48 -2.95 -1.36
C LEU A 127 7.50 -4.04 -1.77
N ARG A 128 7.05 -4.08 -3.03
CA ARG A 128 6.16 -5.11 -3.56
C ARG A 128 6.72 -6.51 -3.30
N ARG A 129 7.99 -6.77 -3.60
CA ARG A 129 8.64 -8.07 -3.35
C ARG A 129 8.60 -8.51 -1.88
N LYS A 130 8.64 -7.56 -0.92
CA LYS A 130 8.57 -7.87 0.52
C LYS A 130 7.14 -8.04 1.00
N VAL A 131 6.22 -7.20 0.53
CA VAL A 131 4.80 -7.24 0.89
C VAL A 131 4.10 -8.44 0.25
N PHE A 132 4.50 -8.82 -0.96
CA PHE A 132 3.93 -9.92 -1.74
C PHE A 132 5.03 -10.90 -2.19
N PRO A 133 5.57 -11.73 -1.29
CA PRO A 133 6.58 -12.72 -1.67
C PRO A 133 6.02 -13.67 -2.73
N ASN A 134 6.77 -13.87 -3.82
CA ASN A 134 6.37 -14.67 -4.98
C ASN A 134 5.03 -14.24 -5.63
N GLY A 135 4.68 -12.96 -5.56
CA GLY A 135 3.41 -12.48 -6.13
C GLY A 135 2.18 -12.93 -5.32
N GLU A 136 2.36 -13.35 -4.07
CA GLU A 136 1.26 -13.78 -3.21
C GLU A 136 1.16 -12.93 -1.94
N ARG A 137 -0.06 -12.76 -1.43
CA ARG A 137 -0.27 -12.23 -0.07
C ARG A 137 0.33 -13.17 0.97
N TRP A 138 0.74 -12.61 2.11
CA TRP A 138 1.15 -13.40 3.26
C TRP A 138 0.01 -14.27 3.80
N LYS A 139 0.27 -15.57 3.97
CA LYS A 139 -0.65 -16.53 4.60
C LYS A 139 -0.26 -16.87 6.04
N ARG A 140 0.93 -16.44 6.47
CA ARG A 140 1.50 -16.68 7.80
C ARG A 140 2.09 -15.38 8.35
N PRO A 141 2.01 -15.13 9.66
CA PRO A 141 2.64 -13.97 10.29
C PRO A 141 4.14 -13.90 9.98
N ASN A 142 4.62 -12.71 9.63
CA ASN A 142 6.05 -12.43 9.50
C ASN A 142 6.39 -11.11 10.24
N PRO A 143 6.94 -11.18 11.47
CA PRO A 143 7.25 -9.99 12.26
C PRO A 143 8.35 -9.12 11.65
N GLU A 144 9.20 -9.67 10.77
CA GLU A 144 10.31 -8.93 10.13
C GLU A 144 9.85 -8.04 8.98
N LEU A 145 8.62 -8.20 8.50
CA LEU A 145 8.08 -7.45 7.36
C LEU A 145 8.16 -5.94 7.59
N TYR A 146 7.86 -5.50 8.82
CA TYR A 146 7.92 -4.09 9.18
C TYR A 146 9.34 -3.53 9.08
N SER A 147 10.34 -4.24 9.61
CA SER A 147 11.74 -3.81 9.50
C SER A 147 12.21 -3.77 8.04
N TRP A 148 11.86 -4.77 7.23
CA TRP A 148 12.26 -4.78 5.82
C TRP A 148 11.67 -3.62 5.02
N MET A 149 10.40 -3.29 5.25
CA MET A 149 9.77 -2.14 4.60
C MET A 149 10.40 -0.83 5.04
N ARG A 150 10.68 -0.69 6.34
CA ARG A 150 11.37 0.47 6.89
C ARG A 150 12.75 0.64 6.24
N ASP A 151 13.54 -0.41 6.16
CA ASP A 151 14.89 -0.36 5.58
C ASP A 151 14.84 0.13 4.12
N ILE A 152 13.94 -0.43 3.31
CA ILE A 152 13.76 -0.01 1.90
C ILE A 152 13.36 1.47 1.79
N LEU A 153 12.52 1.97 2.71
CA LEU A 153 12.09 3.37 2.70
C LEU A 153 13.21 4.32 3.11
N HIS A 154 14.10 3.89 4.02
CA HIS A 154 15.23 4.67 4.53
C HIS A 154 16.50 4.57 3.69
N GLU A 155 16.55 3.67 2.71
CA GLU A 155 17.66 3.63 1.77
C GLU A 155 17.79 4.97 1.03
N VAL A 156 18.95 5.59 1.19
CA VAL A 156 19.37 6.75 0.42
C VAL A 156 19.83 6.23 -0.94
N GLU A 157 19.20 6.70 -2.02
CA GLU A 157 19.74 6.44 -3.36
C GLU A 157 21.11 7.13 -3.42
N ALA A 158 22.16 6.36 -3.72
CA ALA A 158 23.43 6.94 -4.09
C ALA A 158 23.22 7.56 -5.49
N ASP A 159 23.28 8.89 -5.56
CA ASP A 159 23.22 9.67 -6.79
C ASP A 159 24.25 9.19 -7.83
#